data_AF-A0A090E588-F1
#
_entry.id   AF-A0A090E588-F1
#
_cell.length_a   1.000
_cell.length_b   1.000
_cell.length_c   1.000
_cell.angle_alpha   90.00
_cell.angle_beta   90.00
_cell.angle_gamma   90.00
#
_symmetry.space_group_name_H-M   'P 1'
#
loop_
_entity.id
_entity.type
_entity.pdbx_description
1 polymer ?
#
loop_
_entity_poly.entity_id
_entity_poly.type
_entity_poly.pdbx_seq_one_letter_code
_entity_poly.pdbx_strand_id
1 'polypeptide(L)' 'MSDFRPTREMLDAVAEWHQRRPEERLRRALVPLLRDRFDLTPTQAVQVICQSHVEGGRA' A
#
# COMPACT_ATOMS: atom_id res chain seq x y z
N MET A 1 -12.25 17.24 1.16
CA MET A 1 -11.18 16.24 0.95
C MET A 1 -11.54 15.06 1.81
N SER A 2 -11.87 13.91 1.21
CA SER A 2 -12.40 12.75 1.94
C SER A 2 -11.40 12.27 2.99
N ASP A 3 -11.86 12.10 4.24
CA ASP A 3 -11.11 11.59 5.40
C ASP A 3 -10.81 10.09 5.23
N PHE A 4 -10.21 9.71 4.10
CA PHE A 4 -9.82 8.33 3.85
C PHE A 4 -8.66 7.98 4.78
N ARG A 5 -8.94 7.09 5.74
CA ARG A 5 -7.94 6.54 6.63
C ARG A 5 -7.62 5.11 6.22
N PRO A 6 -6.39 4.83 5.77
CA PRO A 6 -5.92 3.47 5.55
C PRO A 6 -6.18 2.60 6.77
N THR A 7 -6.74 1.41 6.56
CA THR A 7 -6.85 0.43 7.63
C THR A 7 -5.51 -0.25 7.85
N ARG A 8 -5.33 -0.83 9.04
CA ARG A 8 -4.11 -1.58 9.37
C ARG A 8 -3.84 -2.74 8.41
N GLU A 9 -4.89 -3.38 7.91
CA GLU A 9 -4.81 -4.45 6.92
C GLU A 9 -4.23 -3.96 5.58
N MET A 10 -4.60 -2.76 5.13
CA MET A 10 -4.06 -2.16 3.91
C MET A 10 -2.57 -1.83 4.07
N LEU A 11 -2.19 -1.31 5.24
CA LEU A 11 -0.79 -0.99 5.57
C LEU A 11 0.08 -2.24 5.68
N ASP A 12 -0.46 -3.30 6.28
CA ASP A 12 0.21 -4.60 6.38
C ASP A 12 0.43 -5.23 5.00
N ALA A 13 -0.56 -5.13 4.10
CA ALA A 13 -0.40 -5.57 2.71
C ALA A 13 0.71 -4.82 1.96
N VAL A 14 0.90 -3.53 2.23
CA VAL A 14 2.04 -2.77 1.69
C VAL A 14 3.36 -3.24 2.29
N ALA A 15 3.41 -3.47 3.60
CA ALA A 15 4.60 -3.96 4.28
C ALA A 15 5.00 -5.36 3.77
N GLU A 16 4.04 -6.28 3.63
CA GLU A 16 4.25 -7.61 3.05
C GLU A 16 4.81 -7.49 1.63
N TRP A 17 4.20 -6.64 0.78
CA TRP A 17 4.70 -6.42 -0.58
C TRP A 17 6.12 -5.83 -0.59
N HIS A 18 6.44 -4.94 0.36
CA HIS A 18 7.77 -4.35 0.48
C HIS A 18 8.84 -5.38 0.88
N GLN A 19 8.47 -6.38 1.69
CA GLN A 19 9.35 -7.49 2.09
C GLN A 19 9.58 -8.52 0.98
N ARG A 20 8.78 -8.51 -0.11
CA ARG A 20 9.01 -9.41 -1.26
C ARG A 20 10.28 -9.03 -2.02
N ARG A 21 10.84 -10.03 -2.73
CA ARG A 21 12.04 -9.83 -3.54
C ARG A 21 11.81 -8.72 -4.59
N PRO A 22 12.83 -7.90 -4.89
CA PRO A 22 12.70 -6.78 -5.83
C PRO A 22 12.24 -7.22 -7.23
N GLU A 23 12.57 -8.43 -7.66
CA GLU A 23 12.11 -9.02 -8.93
C GLU A 23 10.59 -9.24 -8.98
N GLU A 24 9.97 -9.61 -7.86
CA GLU A 24 8.51 -9.77 -7.75
C GLU A 24 7.80 -8.42 -7.68
N ARG A 25 8.44 -7.43 -7.02
CA ARG A 25 7.94 -6.05 -6.93
C ARG A 25 7.89 -5.38 -8.31
N LEU A 26 8.84 -5.68 -9.19
CA LEU A 26 8.82 -5.21 -10.58
C LEU A 26 7.70 -5.86 -11.41
N ARG A 27 7.39 -7.13 -11.16
CA ARG A 27 6.32 -7.84 -11.89
C ARG A 27 4.91 -7.46 -11.44
N ARG A 28 4.73 -7.09 -10.17
CA ARG A 28 3.42 -6.72 -9.61
C ARG A 28 3.49 -5.33 -9.01
N ALA A 29 3.08 -4.33 -9.78
CA ALA A 29 2.95 -2.96 -9.28
C ALA A 29 1.98 -2.91 -8.07
N LEU A 30 2.39 -2.21 -7.02
CA LEU A 30 1.67 -2.15 -5.75
C LEU A 30 0.29 -1.48 -5.87
N VAL A 31 0.18 -0.40 -6.65
CA VAL A 31 -1.06 0.34 -6.85
C VAL A 31 -2.17 -0.54 -7.43
N PRO A 32 -2.01 -1.22 -8.60
CA PRO A 32 -3.07 -2.09 -9.11
C PRO A 32 -3.39 -3.26 -8.19
N LEU A 33 -2.42 -3.77 -7.42
CA LEU A 33 -2.67 -4.82 -6.43
C LEU A 33 -3.57 -4.34 -5.28
N LEU A 34 -3.32 -3.14 -4.75
CA LEU A 34 -4.15 -2.56 -3.70
C LEU A 34 -5.56 -2.22 -4.21
N ARG A 35 -5.66 -1.78 -5.47
CA ARG A 35 -6.95 -1.49 -6.10
C ARG A 35 -7.79 -2.75 -6.28
N ASP A 36 -7.19 -3.82 -6.80
CA ASP A 36 -7.87 -5.10 -7.01
C ASP A 36 -8.28 -5.76 -5.68
N ARG A 37 -7.40 -5.72 -4.68
CA ARG A 37 -7.62 -6.37 -3.39
C ARG A 37 -8.61 -5.64 -2.47
N PHE A 38 -8.64 -4.31 -2.52
CA PHE A 38 -9.38 -3.47 -1.57
C PHE A 38 -10.41 -2.54 -2.23
N ASP A 39 -10.67 -2.72 -3.53
CA ASP A 39 -11.55 -1.88 -4.34
C ASP A 39 -11.25 -0.38 -4.22
N LEU A 40 -9.96 -0.03 -4.16
CA LEU A 40 -9.52 1.34 -3.94
C LEU A 40 -9.47 2.14 -5.24
N THR A 41 -9.72 3.45 -5.12
CA THR A 41 -9.34 4.39 -6.16
C THR A 41 -7.81 4.54 -6.22
N PRO A 42 -7.24 4.97 -7.37
CA PRO A 42 -5.80 5.22 -7.49
C PRO A 42 -5.27 6.16 -6.41
N THR A 43 -6.03 7.21 -6.08
CA THR A 43 -5.67 8.20 -5.06
C THR A 43 -5.62 7.58 -3.66
N GLN A 44 -6.60 6.74 -3.31
CA GLN A 44 -6.62 6.04 -2.02
C GLN A 44 -5.46 5.05 -1.91
N ALA A 45 -5.16 4.30 -2.97
CA ALA A 45 -4.02 3.38 -2.99
C ALA A 45 -2.69 4.12 -2.73
N VAL A 46 -2.50 5.31 -3.34
CA VAL A 46 -1.33 6.15 -3.07
C VAL A 46 -1.30 6.65 -1.63
N GLN A 47 -2.44 7.01 -1.04
CA GLN A 47 -2.52 7.40 0.38
C GLN A 47 -2.09 6.25 1.31
N VAL A 48 -2.53 5.01 1.06
CA VAL A 48 -2.09 3.83 1.82
C VAL A 48 -0.56 3.67 1.76
N ILE A 49 0.04 3.78 0.57
CA ILE A 49 1.49 3.64 0.38
C ILE A 49 2.24 4.75 1.13
N CYS A 50 1.79 5.99 1.00
CA CYS A 50 2.41 7.13 1.65
C CYS A 50 2.34 7.02 3.18
N GLN A 51 1.21 6.58 3.71
CA GLN A 51 1.04 6.38 5.16
C GLN A 51 1.85 5.18 5.69
N SER A 52 1.96 4.11 4.91
CA SER A 52 2.82 2.95 5.25
C SER A 52 4.29 3.35 5.42
N HIS A 53 4.81 4.27 4.60
CA HIS A 53 6.17 4.79 4.78
C HIS A 53 6.33 5.64 6.05
N VAL A 54 5.30 6.39 6.45
CA VAL A 54 5.33 7.19 7.69
C VAL A 54 5.32 6.30 8.93
N GLU A 55 4.56 5.20 8.91
CA GLU A 55 4.50 4.26 10.04
C GLU A 55 5.70 3.30 10.08
N GLY A 56 6.23 2.89 8.91
CA GLY A 56 7.44 2.05 8.82
C GLY A 56 8.76 2.78 9.10
N GLY A 57 8.77 4.12 9.11
CA GLY A 57 9.92 4.95 9.48
C GLY A 57 10.08 5.21 10.98
N ARG A 58 9.20 4.66 11.82
CA ARG A 58 9.33 4.65 13.29
C ARG A 58 9.79 3.26 13.75
N ALA A 59 11.05 2.92 13.45
CA ALA A 59 11.77 1.82 14.07
C ALA A 59 13.22 2.25 14.31
#